data_AF-S9SE92-F1
#
_entry.id   AF-S9SE92-F1
#
_cell.length_a   1.000
_cell.length_b   1.000
_cell.length_c   1.000
_cell.angle_alpha   90.00
_cell.angle_beta   90.00
_cell.angle_gamma   90.00
#
_symmetry.space_group_name_H-M   'P 1'
#
loop_
_entity.id
_entity.type
_entity.pdbx_description
1 polymer ?
#
loop_
_entity_poly.entity_id
_entity_poly.type
_entity_poly.pdbx_seq_one_letter_code
_entity_poly.pdbx_strand_id
1 'polypeptide(L)'
;MDALELELKRLIVSALNLEDMSPEEIDSDEPLFGDGGLGLDSIDALELGVAIRKTYDIRIETVSDEVRRHFASISALAAFIQQQKGPRS
;
A
#
# COMPACT_ATOMS: atom_id res chain seq x y z
N MET A 1 -5.00 -15.78 0.33
CA MET A 1 -4.95 -14.32 0.17
C MET A 1 -5.54 -13.69 1.42
N ASP A 2 -4.76 -12.86 2.11
CA ASP A 2 -5.27 -12.01 3.18
C ASP A 2 -6.28 -11.02 2.57
N ALA A 3 -7.46 -10.89 3.18
CA ALA A 3 -8.51 -10.01 2.67
C ALA A 3 -8.04 -8.55 2.58
N LEU A 4 -7.17 -8.14 3.51
CA LEU A 4 -6.61 -6.79 3.54
C LEU A 4 -5.61 -6.56 2.40
N GLU A 5 -4.79 -7.55 2.06
CA GLU A 5 -3.87 -7.43 0.93
C GLU A 5 -4.63 -7.25 -0.39
N LEU A 6 -5.71 -8.00 -0.58
CA LEU A 6 -6.54 -7.86 -1.79
C LEU A 6 -7.28 -6.52 -1.84
N GLU A 7 -7.73 -6.02 -0.69
CA GLU A 7 -8.29 -4.66 -0.55
C GLU A 7 -7.24 -3.60 -0.92
N LEU A 8 -6.00 -3.74 -0.44
CA LEU A 8 -4.89 -2.86 -0.78
C LEU A 8 -4.53 -2.91 -2.25
N LYS A 9 -4.47 -4.09 -2.87
CA LYS A 9 -4.22 -4.24 -4.31
C LYS A 9 -5.27 -3.49 -5.14
N ARG A 10 -6.55 -3.61 -4.77
CA ARG A 10 -7.63 -2.84 -5.40
C ARG A 10 -7.48 -1.34 -5.19
N LEU A 11 -7.11 -0.92 -3.99
CA LEU A 11 -6.89 0.49 -3.66
C LEU A 11 -5.75 1.07 -4.50
N ILE A 12 -4.63 0.34 -4.63
CA ILE A 12 -3.47 0.76 -5.43
C ILE A 12 -3.86 0.92 -6.90
N VAL A 13 -4.49 -0.10 -7.50
CA VAL A 13 -4.94 -0.06 -8.90
C VAL A 13 -5.88 1.13 -9.14
N SER A 14 -6.83 1.36 -8.23
CA SER A 14 -7.79 2.46 -8.35
C SER A 14 -7.18 3.83 -8.07
N ALA A 15 -6.25 3.95 -7.12
CA ALA A 15 -5.67 5.22 -6.71
C ALA A 15 -4.65 5.72 -7.73
N LEU A 16 -3.92 4.81 -8.37
CA LEU A 16 -2.84 5.10 -9.32
C LEU A 16 -3.26 4.88 -10.77
N ASN A 17 -4.55 4.62 -11.01
CA ASN A 17 -5.14 4.41 -12.32
C ASN A 17 -4.40 3.34 -13.17
N LEU A 18 -4.02 2.22 -12.55
CA LEU A 18 -3.33 1.11 -13.21
C LEU A 18 -4.33 0.25 -14.01
N GLU A 19 -4.96 0.83 -15.04
CA GLU A 19 -6.05 0.21 -15.80
C GLU A 19 -5.65 -1.11 -16.49
N ASP A 20 -4.37 -1.28 -16.81
CA ASP A 20 -3.82 -2.48 -17.47
C ASP A 20 -3.41 -3.59 -16.49
N MET A 21 -3.63 -3.41 -15.18
CA MET A 21 -3.24 -4.38 -14.16
C MET A 21 -4.41 -4.84 -13.30
N SER A 22 -4.59 -6.16 -13.19
CA SER A 22 -5.56 -6.72 -12.25
C SER A 22 -4.98 -6.76 -10.84
N PRO A 23 -5.76 -6.45 -9.80
CA PRO A 23 -5.34 -6.59 -8.41
C PRO A 23 -4.82 -7.99 -8.05
N GLU A 24 -5.23 -9.03 -8.76
CA GLU A 24 -4.79 -10.41 -8.50
C GLU A 24 -3.41 -10.73 -9.08
N GLU A 25 -2.94 -9.94 -10.05
CA GLU A 25 -1.65 -10.08 -10.72
C GLU A 25 -0.51 -9.40 -9.96
N ILE A 26 -0.84 -8.56 -8.99
CA ILE A 26 0.14 -7.87 -8.15
C ILE A 26 0.68 -8.84 -7.11
N ASP A 27 1.99 -9.06 -7.08
CA ASP A 27 2.64 -9.81 -6.01
C ASP A 27 2.61 -9.01 -4.69
N SER A 28 2.26 -9.66 -3.58
CA SER A 28 2.22 -8.99 -2.29
C SER A 28 3.61 -8.65 -1.74
N ASP A 29 4.63 -9.39 -2.15
CA ASP A 29 5.99 -9.32 -1.62
C ASP A 29 6.95 -8.55 -2.54
N GLU A 30 6.51 -8.18 -3.74
CA GLU A 30 7.28 -7.34 -4.65
C GLU A 30 7.40 -5.89 -4.15
N PRO A 31 8.52 -5.22 -4.46
CA PRO A 31 8.68 -3.80 -4.24
C PRO A 31 7.57 -2.97 -4.89
N LEU A 32 6.96 -2.06 -4.14
CA LEU A 32 6.01 -1.09 -4.72
C LEU A 32 6.72 -0.08 -5.62
N PHE A 33 7.93 0.34 -5.25
CA PHE A 33 8.66 1.40 -5.94
C PHE A 33 9.85 0.87 -6.74
N GLY A 34 10.14 1.56 -7.84
CA GLY A 34 11.28 1.27 -8.72
C GLY A 34 11.09 0.01 -9.58
N ASP A 35 12.11 -0.32 -10.36
CA ASP A 35 12.02 -1.27 -11.49
C ASP A 35 11.80 -2.75 -11.10
N GLY A 36 11.81 -3.07 -9.81
CA GLY A 36 11.75 -4.44 -9.29
C GLY A 36 10.35 -4.95 -8.92
N GLY A 37 9.30 -4.17 -9.18
CA GLY A 37 7.91 -4.54 -8.91
C GLY A 37 6.93 -3.61 -9.63
N LEU A 38 6.07 -2.90 -8.90
CA LEU A 38 5.04 -2.05 -9.52
C LEU A 38 5.57 -0.81 -10.26
N GLY A 39 6.87 -0.48 -10.14
CA GLY A 39 7.45 0.64 -10.89
C GLY A 39 6.99 2.01 -10.43
N LEU A 40 6.39 2.11 -9.24
CA LEU A 40 5.80 3.37 -8.76
C LEU A 40 6.89 4.43 -8.53
N ASP A 41 6.53 5.67 -8.84
CA ASP A 41 7.39 6.82 -8.62
C ASP A 41 7.07 7.58 -7.32
N SER A 42 7.72 8.73 -7.13
CA SER A 42 7.53 9.57 -5.94
C SER A 42 6.17 10.28 -5.87
N ILE A 43 5.51 10.49 -7.03
CA ILE A 43 4.17 11.08 -7.12
C ILE A 43 3.15 10.01 -6.72
N ASP A 44 3.28 8.81 -7.26
CA ASP A 44 2.44 7.66 -6.92
C ASP A 44 2.50 7.35 -5.42
N ALA A 45 3.71 7.41 -4.83
CA ALA A 45 3.89 7.23 -3.39
C ALA A 45 3.03 8.18 -2.55
N LEU A 46 2.94 9.44 -2.98
CA LEU A 46 2.16 10.47 -2.32
C LEU A 46 0.66 10.21 -2.45
N GLU A 47 0.20 9.89 -3.66
CA GLU A 47 -1.21 9.58 -3.93
C GLU A 47 -1.68 8.34 -3.16
N LEU A 48 -0.87 7.27 -3.18
CA LEU A 48 -1.13 6.06 -2.40
C LEU A 48 -1.18 6.37 -0.90
N GLY A 49 -0.23 7.16 -0.39
CA GLY A 49 -0.23 7.60 1.00
C GLY A 49 -1.49 8.38 1.39
N VAL A 50 -2.00 9.25 0.52
CA VAL A 50 -3.26 9.98 0.72
C VAL A 50 -4.47 9.04 0.69
N ALA A 51 -4.51 8.11 -0.27
CA ALA A 51 -5.59 7.15 -0.42
C ALA A 51 -5.72 6.24 0.82
N ILE A 52 -4.60 5.75 1.34
CA ILE A 52 -4.54 4.92 2.56
C ILE A 52 -5.04 5.68 3.77
N ARG A 53 -4.57 6.93 3.98
CA ARG A 53 -5.04 7.77 5.10
C ARG A 53 -6.55 7.95 5.06
N LYS A 54 -7.11 8.23 3.88
CA LYS A 54 -8.56 8.42 3.70
C LYS A 54 -9.36 7.14 3.90
N THR A 55 -8.85 6.01 3.40
CA THR A 55 -9.57 4.72 3.42
C THR A 55 -9.55 4.08 4.81
N TYR A 56 -8.43 4.18 5.52
CA TYR A 56 -8.22 3.48 6.78
C TYR A 56 -8.25 4.38 8.01
N ASP A 57 -8.43 5.69 7.84
CA ASP A 57 -8.41 6.72 8.90
C ASP A 57 -7.13 6.66 9.77
N ILE A 58 -6.00 6.27 9.17
CA ILE A 58 -4.72 6.17 9.86
C ILE A 58 -3.90 7.45 9.70
N ARG A 59 -3.22 7.85 10.77
CA ARG A 59 -2.25 8.95 10.73
C ARG A 59 -0.87 8.37 10.45
N ILE A 60 -0.33 8.65 9.27
CA ILE A 60 1.07 8.36 8.96
C ILE A 60 1.88 9.60 9.37
N GLU A 61 2.47 9.58 10.56
CA GLU A 61 3.25 10.71 11.07
C GLU A 61 4.66 10.71 10.48
N THR A 62 4.96 11.71 9.64
CA THR A 62 6.27 12.02 9.03
C THR A 62 6.95 10.90 8.22
N VAL A 63 7.69 11.31 7.18
CA VAL A 63 8.49 10.38 6.36
C VAL A 63 9.72 9.96 7.17
N SER A 64 9.58 8.92 8.00
CA SER A 64 10.69 8.25 8.67
C SER A 64 11.12 7.02 7.86
N ASP A 65 12.33 6.51 8.11
CA ASP A 65 12.78 5.26 7.47
C ASP A 65 11.89 4.06 7.84
N GLU A 66 11.15 4.15 8.95
CA GLU A 66 10.14 3.17 9.35
C GLU A 66 8.91 3.22 8.45
N VAL A 67 8.38 4.41 8.17
CA VAL A 67 7.29 4.58 7.19
C VAL A 67 7.72 4.08 5.82
N ARG A 68 8.96 4.34 5.39
CA ARG A 68 9.48 3.80 4.12
C ARG A 68 9.47 2.28 4.05
N ARG A 69 9.75 1.58 5.16
CA ARG A 69 9.69 0.11 5.23
C ARG A 69 8.26 -0.41 5.10
N HIS A 70 7.28 0.30 5.66
CA HIS A 70 5.87 -0.08 5.53
C HIS A 70 5.34 0.06 4.11
N PHE A 71 5.92 0.94 3.30
CA PHE A 71 5.59 1.08 1.88
C PHE A 71 6.52 0.28 0.96
N ALA A 72 7.31 -0.67 1.49
CA ALA A 72 8.20 -1.47 0.67
C ALA A 72 7.43 -2.46 -0.23
N SER A 73 6.39 -3.11 0.31
CA SER A 73 5.57 -4.11 -0.37
C SER A 73 4.12 -4.04 0.14
N ILE A 74 3.19 -4.73 -0.52
CA ILE A 74 1.80 -4.81 -0.07
C ILE A 74 1.70 -5.55 1.26
N SER A 75 2.48 -6.63 1.45
CA SER A 75 2.52 -7.39 2.69
C SER A 75 2.98 -6.53 3.87
N ALA A 76 4.03 -5.70 3.68
CA ALA A 76 4.50 -4.76 4.69
C ALA A 76 3.45 -3.69 5.04
N LEU A 77 2.73 -3.21 4.02
CA LEU A 77 1.70 -2.19 4.20
C LEU A 77 0.46 -2.75 4.89
N ALA A 78 0.04 -3.96 4.54
CA ALA A 78 -1.03 -4.68 5.20
C ALA A 78 -0.70 -4.88 6.70
N ALA A 79 0.51 -5.33 7.01
CA ALA A 79 0.96 -5.49 8.39
C ALA A 79 0.95 -4.16 9.17
N PHE A 80 1.32 -3.05 8.53
CA PHE A 80 1.23 -1.72 9.13
C PHE A 80 -0.22 -1.32 9.44
N ILE A 81 -1.13 -1.48 8.48
CA ILE A 81 -2.55 -1.15 8.67
C ILE A 81 -3.19 -2.02 9.75
N GLN A 82 -2.84 -3.31 9.81
CA GLN A 82 -3.32 -4.20 10.88
C GLN A 82 -2.84 -3.73 12.26
N GLN A 83 -1.58 -3.30 12.39
CA GLN A 83 -1.07 -2.74 13.64
C GLN A 83 -1.79 -1.45 14.03
N GLN A 84 -2.08 -0.57 13.08
CA GLN A 84 -2.78 0.70 13.33
C GLN A 84 -4.27 0.52 13.67
N LYS A 85 -4.93 -0.46 13.06
CA LYS A 85 -6.35 -0.75 13.33
C LYS A 85 -6.58 -1.34 14.73
N GLY A 86 -5.55 -1.86 15.39
CA GLY A 86 -5.64 -2.59 16.65
C GLY A 86 -6.52 -3.86 16.54
N PRO A 87 -6.44 -4.80 17.50
CA PRO A 87 -7.44 -5.85 17.56
C PRO A 87 -8.79 -5.17 17.80
N ARG A 88 -9.70 -5.21 16.81
CA ARG A 88 -11.11 -4.92 17.04
C ARG A 88 -11.56 -5.87 18.16
N SER A 89 -11.69 -5.32 19.37
CA SER A 89 -12.24 -6.02 20.54
C SER A 89 -13.75 -6.19 20.38
#